data_AF-A0AAU5H762-F1
#
_entry.id   AF-A0AAU5H762-F1
#
_cell.length_a   1.000
_cell.length_b   1.000
_cell.length_c   1.000
_cell.angle_alpha   90.00
_cell.angle_beta   90.00
_cell.angle_gamma   90.00
#
_symmetry.space_group_name_H-M   'P 1'
#
loop_
_entity.id
_entity.type
_entity.pdbx_description
1 polymer ?
#
loop_
_entity_poly.entity_id
_entity_poly.type
_entity_poly.pdbx_seq_one_letter_code
_entity_poly.pdbx_strand_id
1 'polypeptide(L)' 'MKIATLDNPGWTVGIDLTETDLEEHDYPHQEINRTAQDWVRAWTAEKTFRAACGPGNLAEALALFRTWATTIAP' A
#
# COMPACT_ATOMS: atom_id res chain seq x y z
N MET A 1 7.30 4.66 -8.26
CA MET A 1 7.17 3.90 -6.99
C MET A 1 8.30 4.30 -6.04
N LYS A 2 7.97 4.52 -4.77
CA LYS A 2 8.92 4.86 -3.69
C LYS A 2 8.71 3.94 -2.50
N ILE A 3 9.81 3.43 -1.93
CA ILE A 3 9.83 2.72 -0.65
C ILE A 3 10.77 3.49 0.28
N ALA A 4 10.35 3.73 1.52
CA ALA A 4 11.18 4.37 2.54
C ALA A 4 10.99 3.70 3.91
N THR A 5 12.00 3.80 4.78
CA THR A 5 11.92 3.33 6.16
C THR A 5 11.12 4.32 7.01
N LEU A 6 10.47 3.81 8.06
CA LEU A 6 9.92 4.63 9.14
C LEU A 6 10.95 4.81 10.26
N ASP A 7 10.75 5.79 11.14
CA ASP A 7 11.58 6.00 12.34
C ASP A 7 11.42 4.89 13.38
N ASN A 8 10.32 4.11 13.29
CA ASN A 8 10.15 2.81 13.93
C ASN A 8 10.39 1.70 12.88
N PRO A 9 10.83 0.48 13.24
CA PRO A 9 11.06 -0.56 12.25
C PRO A 9 9.79 -0.75 11.39
N GLY A 10 9.92 -0.58 10.08
CA GLY A 10 8.77 -0.56 9.18
C GLY A 10 9.06 0.13 7.85
N TRP A 11 8.07 0.05 6.97
CA TRP A 11 8.17 0.54 5.60
C TRP A 11 6.99 1.42 5.26
N THR A 12 7.26 2.46 4.47
CA THR A 12 6.26 3.19 3.70
C THR A 12 6.42 2.87 2.23
N VAL A 13 5.30 2.75 1.53
CA VAL A 13 5.21 2.52 0.10
C VAL A 13 4.33 3.60 -0.50
N GLY A 14 4.78 4.20 -1.59
CA GLY A 14 4.00 5.12 -2.43
C GLY A 14 4.09 4.69 -3.89
N ILE A 15 2.95 4.42 -4.51
CA ILE A 15 2.84 4.10 -5.92
C ILE A 15 1.93 5.14 -6.56
N ASP A 16 2.51 6.00 -7.39
CA ASP A 16 1.78 6.98 -8.19
C ASP A 16 0.89 6.25 -9.19
N LEU A 17 -0.37 6.63 -9.24
CA LEU A 17 -1.40 6.07 -10.12
C LEU A 17 -1.72 7.00 -11.29
N THR A 18 -1.13 8.20 -11.33
CA THR A 18 -1.31 9.16 -12.42
C THR A 18 -0.85 8.54 -13.75
N GLU A 19 -1.61 8.78 -14.81
CA GLU A 19 -1.44 8.19 -16.14
C GLU A 19 -1.52 6.66 -16.16
N THR A 20 -2.30 6.06 -15.25
CA THR A 20 -2.58 4.62 -15.23
C THR A 20 -4.09 4.35 -15.23
N ASP A 21 -4.51 3.12 -15.58
CA ASP A 21 -5.91 2.70 -15.52
C ASP A 21 -6.50 2.76 -14.09
N LEU A 22 -5.65 2.89 -13.07
CA LEU A 22 -6.02 2.98 -11.66
C LEU A 22 -6.13 4.42 -11.14
N GLU A 23 -5.87 5.43 -11.98
CA GLU A 23 -5.82 6.85 -11.58
C GLU A 23 -7.11 7.32 -10.87
N GLU A 24 -8.26 6.88 -11.39
CA GLU A 24 -9.60 7.24 -10.92
C GLU A 24 -10.22 6.14 -10.04
N HIS A 25 -9.42 5.17 -9.61
CA HIS A 25 -9.86 4.07 -8.77
C HIS A 25 -9.34 4.22 -7.34
N ASP A 26 -10.25 4.05 -6.38
CA ASP A 26 -9.90 4.07 -4.97
C ASP A 26 -9.67 2.66 -4.43
N TYR A 27 -8.58 2.51 -3.66
CA TYR A 27 -8.37 1.33 -2.84
C TYR A 27 -9.10 1.54 -1.51
N PRO A 28 -10.04 0.65 -1.12
CA PRO A 28 -10.72 0.78 0.15
C PRO A 28 -9.72 0.76 1.30
N HIS A 29 -9.84 1.69 2.24
CA HIS A 29 -8.93 1.79 3.37
C HIS A 29 -8.87 0.45 4.12
N GLN A 30 -7.68 -0.14 4.16
CA GLN A 30 -7.44 -1.42 4.81
C GLN A 30 -6.47 -1.23 5.96
N GLU A 31 -6.86 -1.72 7.14
CA GLU A 31 -6.02 -1.72 8.33
C GLU A 31 -6.04 -3.11 8.95
N ILE A 32 -4.86 -3.71 9.05
CA ILE A 32 -4.61 -4.99 9.70
C ILE A 32 -3.57 -4.74 10.79
N ASN A 33 -3.92 -5.04 12.03
CA ASN A 33 -3.02 -4.91 13.16
C ASN A 33 -3.03 -6.22 13.95
N ARG A 34 -1.94 -6.99 13.84
CA ARG A 34 -1.77 -8.29 14.51
C ARG A 34 -0.90 -8.12 15.74
N THR A 35 0.22 -7.41 15.61
CA THR A 35 1.14 -7.08 16.71
C THR A 35 1.83 -5.75 16.46
N ALA A 36 2.63 -5.26 17.43
CA ALA A 36 3.42 -4.04 17.29
C ALA A 36 4.38 -4.03 16.08
N GLN A 37 4.82 -5.20 15.61
CA GLN A 37 5.71 -5.34 14.44
C GLN A 37 5.04 -6.05 13.25
N ASP A 38 3.79 -6.49 13.41
CA ASP A 38 3.03 -7.18 12.36
C ASP A 38 1.74 -6.42 12.11
N TRP A 39 1.81 -5.48 11.18
CA TRP A 39 0.71 -4.60 10.84
C TRP A 39 0.86 -4.07 9.41
N VAL A 40 -0.27 -3.77 8.78
CA VAL A 40 -0.35 -3.15 7.44
C VAL A 40 -1.50 -2.15 7.45
N ARG A 41 -1.24 -0.98 6.89
CA ARG A 41 -2.25 0.03 6.55
C ARG A 41 -2.07 0.39 5.09
N ALA A 42 -3.14 0.39 4.30
CA ALA A 42 -3.12 0.73 2.88
C ALA A 42 -4.34 1.56 2.48
N TRP A 43 -4.14 2.56 1.64
CA TRP A 43 -5.18 3.49 1.19
C TRP A 43 -4.76 4.22 -0.09
N THR A 44 -5.73 4.77 -0.84
CA THR A 44 -5.46 5.78 -1.87
C THR A 44 -5.59 7.18 -1.30
N ALA A 45 -4.67 8.06 -1.66
CA ALA A 45 -4.78 9.50 -1.41
C ALA A 45 -3.95 10.27 -2.45
N GLU A 46 -4.52 11.32 -3.03
CA GLU A 46 -3.84 12.17 -4.02
C GLU A 46 -3.29 11.35 -5.21
N LYS A 47 -4.15 10.54 -5.85
CA LYS A 47 -3.77 9.66 -6.98
C LYS A 47 -2.58 8.75 -6.71
N THR A 48 -2.37 8.40 -5.44
CA THR A 48 -1.26 7.56 -5.01
C THR A 48 -1.80 6.43 -4.14
N PHE A 49 -1.47 5.19 -4.47
CA PHE A 49 -1.60 4.08 -3.53
C PHE A 49 -0.50 4.21 -2.47
N ARG A 50 -0.92 4.29 -1.21
CA ARG A 50 -0.04 4.43 -0.05
C ARG A 50 -0.19 3.21 0.83
N ALA A 51 0.93 2.75 1.37
CA ALA A 51 0.92 1.78 2.45
C ALA A 51 1.98 2.10 3.50
N ALA A 52 1.68 1.75 4.74
CA ALA A 52 2.61 1.73 5.85
C ALA A 52 2.51 0.37 6.53
N CYS A 53 3.63 -0.22 6.92
CA CYS A 53 3.63 -1.56 7.48
C CYS A 53 4.80 -1.85 8.42
N GLY A 54 4.66 -2.89 9.23
CA GLY A 54 5.72 -3.42 10.08
C GLY A 54 6.91 -3.94 9.27
N PRO A 55 8.07 -4.21 9.91
CA PRO A 55 9.32 -4.52 9.22
C PRO A 55 9.25 -5.80 8.37
N GLY A 56 8.39 -6.76 8.75
CA GLY A 56 8.19 -8.02 8.03
C GLY A 56 7.07 -8.00 6.98
N ASN A 57 6.34 -6.90 6.84
CA ASN A 57 5.08 -6.88 6.07
C ASN A 57 5.20 -6.18 4.71
N LEU A 58 6.39 -5.79 4.24
CA LEU A 58 6.55 -5.10 2.95
C LEU A 58 5.98 -5.92 1.77
N ALA A 59 6.21 -7.24 1.77
CA ALA A 59 5.66 -8.13 0.74
C ALA A 59 4.13 -8.18 0.79
N GLU A 60 3.53 -8.16 1.99
CA GLU A 60 2.08 -8.12 2.17
C GLU A 60 1.50 -6.80 1.64
N ALA A 61 2.11 -5.66 1.96
CA ALA A 61 1.69 -4.35 1.46
C ALA A 61 1.73 -4.25 -0.07
N LEU A 62 2.77 -4.80 -0.71
CA LEU A 62 2.87 -4.86 -2.18
C LEU A 62 1.87 -5.85 -2.79
N ALA A 63 1.57 -6.96 -2.11
CA ALA A 63 0.56 -7.91 -2.54
C ALA A 63 -0.84 -7.28 -2.56
N LEU A 64 -1.18 -6.44 -1.57
CA LEU A 64 -2.45 -5.70 -1.55
C LEU A 64 -2.62 -4.83 -2.81
N PHE A 65 -1.59 -4.06 -3.16
CA PHE A 65 -1.59 -3.27 -4.40
C PHE A 65 -1.75 -4.18 -5.63
N ARG A 66 -0.93 -5.23 -5.75
CA ARG A 66 -0.96 -6.14 -6.90
C ARG A 66 -2.33 -6.77 -7.09
N THR A 67 -2.91 -7.32 -6.03
CA THR A 67 -4.22 -7.97 -6.09
C THR A 67 -5.29 -6.98 -6.51
N TRP A 68 -5.30 -5.78 -5.95
CA TRP A 68 -6.25 -4.73 -6.34
C TRP A 68 -6.09 -4.33 -7.80
N ALA A 69 -4.85 -4.02 -8.22
CA ALA A 69 -4.54 -3.61 -9.58
C ALA A 69 -5.01 -4.64 -10.62
N THR A 70 -4.83 -5.94 -10.34
CA THR A 70 -5.27 -7.03 -11.24
C THR A 70 -6.76 -7.40 -11.12
N THR A 71 -7.46 -6.88 -10.11
CA THR A 71 -8.92 -7.08 -9.97
C THR A 71 -9.71 -5.99 -10.69
N ILE A 72 -9.13 -4.79 -10.79
CA ILE A 72 -9.73 -3.62 -11.44
C ILE A 72 -9.38 -3.59 -12.93
N ALA A 73 -8.12 -3.92 -13.28
CA ALA A 73 -7.70 -3.99 -14.67
C ALA A 73 -8.39 -5.18 -15.38
N PRO A 74 -8.97 -4.97 -16.59
CA PRO A 74 -9.64 -6.02 -17.36
C PRO A 74 -8.71 -7.11 -17.90
#